data_AF-A0A971H1G3-F1
#
_entry.id   AF-A0A971H1G3-F1
#
_cell.length_a   1.000
_cell.length_b   1.000
_cell.length_c   1.000
_cell.angle_alpha   90.00
_cell.angle_beta   90.00
_cell.angle_gamma   90.00
#
_symmetry.space_group_name_H-M   'P 1'
#
loop_
_entity.id
_entity.type
_entity.pdbx_description
1 polymer ?
#
loop_
_entity_poly.entity_id
_entity_poly.type
_entity_poly.pdbx_seq_one_letter_code
_entity_poly.pdbx_strand_id
1 'polypeptide(L)'
;MFTLISKKDISKGFTLIELLIVLIVVGVLAGIIMVASNMAINRAKINADISIVKSLNTATVIYKTIKTLYSNLDVFVGFNDDEVRLKELLDSGEISAIPIPNVKGNSFAWNIASQKWVISGDITPPGPSGHVVTASEITMGTGGHAGVIKEPYTGDPSYKNIIIPNNINGTPVIAIYQDVFKNKGLTSVVIENGITHIHARAFMNNNLIEIVLPNSITRIDYGAFLGNNLTKITIGGGVTVIEGAAFANNASFVAAYTLGGAGTYNLIVNNWVKQ
;
A
#
# COMPACT_ATOMS: atom_id res chain seq x y z
N MET A 1 -1.29 -4.95 -82.55
CA MET A 1 -2.41 -5.81 -82.10
C MET A 1 -1.98 -6.48 -80.82
N PHE A 2 -2.83 -6.38 -79.78
CA PHE A 2 -2.78 -6.99 -78.44
C PHE A 2 -1.74 -6.55 -77.39
N THR A 3 -2.24 -5.69 -76.49
CA THR A 3 -1.84 -5.42 -75.11
C THR A 3 -1.95 -6.69 -74.24
N LEU A 4 -0.90 -7.06 -73.51
CA LEU A 4 -0.97 -8.03 -72.42
C LEU A 4 -1.09 -7.27 -71.10
N ILE A 5 -2.27 -7.33 -70.48
CA ILE A 5 -2.52 -6.76 -69.15
C ILE A 5 -1.99 -7.74 -68.10
N SER A 6 -1.13 -7.21 -67.22
CA SER A 6 -0.52 -7.89 -66.08
C SER A 6 -1.58 -8.49 -65.13
N LYS A 7 -1.35 -9.73 -64.68
CA LYS A 7 -2.12 -10.37 -63.59
C LYS A 7 -2.10 -9.47 -62.35
N LYS A 8 -3.29 -9.13 -61.85
CA LYS A 8 -3.51 -8.41 -60.59
C LYS A 8 -3.25 -9.37 -59.43
N ASP A 9 -2.23 -9.11 -58.62
CA ASP A 9 -2.01 -9.81 -57.35
C ASP A 9 -3.17 -9.50 -56.40
N ILE A 10 -4.00 -10.51 -56.13
CA ILE A 10 -5.07 -10.43 -55.14
C ILE A 10 -4.39 -10.61 -53.77
N SER A 11 -4.17 -9.50 -53.04
CA SER A 11 -3.77 -9.56 -51.64
C SER A 11 -4.76 -10.43 -50.88
N LYS A 12 -4.30 -11.55 -50.30
CA LYS A 12 -5.14 -12.41 -49.48
C LYS A 12 -5.74 -11.57 -48.34
N GLY A 13 -7.06 -11.46 -48.28
CA GLY A 13 -7.75 -10.77 -47.19
C GLY A 13 -7.53 -11.49 -45.85
N PHE A 14 -7.75 -10.77 -44.75
CA PHE A 14 -7.71 -11.36 -43.41
C PHE A 14 -8.67 -12.56 -43.30
N THR A 15 -8.17 -13.66 -42.78
CA THR A 15 -8.97 -14.84 -42.47
C THR A 15 -9.76 -14.63 -41.19
N LEU A 16 -10.89 -15.35 -41.04
CA LEU A 16 -11.69 -15.31 -39.82
C LEU A 16 -10.90 -15.75 -38.57
N ILE A 17 -9.95 -16.66 -38.73
CA ILE A 17 -9.11 -17.13 -37.62
C ILE A 17 -8.11 -16.05 -37.16
N GLU A 18 -7.51 -15.30 -38.09
CA GLU A 18 -6.63 -14.17 -37.76
C GLU A 18 -7.40 -13.06 -37.03
N LEU A 19 -8.63 -12.76 -37.49
CA LEU A 19 -9.49 -11.78 -36.83
C LEU A 19 -9.84 -12.21 -35.39
N LEU A 20 -10.14 -13.49 -35.17
CA LEU A 20 -10.43 -14.03 -33.84
C LEU A 20 -9.22 -13.93 -32.90
N ILE A 21 -8.02 -14.24 -33.39
CA ILE A 21 -6.78 -14.12 -32.61
C ILE A 21 -6.55 -12.66 -32.19
N VAL A 22 -6.73 -11.71 -33.11
CA VAL A 22 -6.57 -10.27 -32.82
C VAL A 22 -7.53 -9.83 -31.73
N LEU A 23 -8.79 -10.25 -31.76
CA LEU A 23 -9.78 -9.90 -30.74
C LEU A 23 -9.42 -10.46 -29.36
N ILE A 24 -8.92 -11.69 -29.29
CA ILE A 24 -8.46 -12.29 -28.03
C ILE A 24 -7.27 -11.52 -27.46
N VAL A 25 -6.26 -11.21 -28.30
CA VAL A 25 -5.07 -10.47 -27.88
C VAL A 25 -5.42 -9.06 -27.40
N VAL A 26 -6.28 -8.34 -28.13
CA VAL A 26 -6.75 -7.01 -27.73
C VAL A 26 -7.54 -7.08 -26.42
N GLY A 27 -8.38 -8.10 -26.22
CA GLY A 27 -9.12 -8.29 -24.96
C GLY A 27 -8.21 -8.52 -23.76
N VAL A 28 -7.18 -9.36 -23.91
CA VAL A 28 -6.17 -9.60 -22.86
C VAL A 28 -5.37 -8.32 -22.58
N LEU A 29 -4.91 -7.62 -23.62
CA LEU A 29 -4.18 -6.36 -23.48
C LEU A 29 -5.03 -5.28 -22.78
N ALA A 30 -6.31 -5.15 -23.14
CA ALA A 30 -7.22 -4.21 -22.50
C ALA A 30 -7.40 -4.52 -21.01
N GLY A 31 -7.50 -5.79 -20.63
CA GLY A 31 -7.56 -6.21 -19.23
C GLY A 31 -6.31 -5.83 -18.43
N ILE A 32 -5.12 -6.05 -19.00
CA ILE A 32 -3.83 -5.68 -18.38
C ILE A 32 -3.72 -4.15 -18.23
N ILE A 33 -4.07 -3.38 -19.26
CA ILE A 33 -4.02 -1.92 -19.27
C ILE A 33 -4.96 -1.32 -18.21
N MET A 34 -6.16 -1.89 -18.06
CA MET A 34 -7.14 -1.42 -17.08
C MET A 34 -6.61 -1.55 -15.65
N VAL A 35 -6.01 -2.71 -15.32
CA VAL A 35 -5.40 -2.95 -14.00
C VAL A 35 -4.22 -2.00 -13.77
N ALA A 36 -3.34 -1.84 -14.75
CA ALA A 36 -2.19 -0.92 -14.68
C ALA A 36 -2.61 0.54 -14.51
N SER A 37 -3.67 0.97 -15.18
CA SER A 37 -4.20 2.34 -15.13
C SER A 37 -4.78 2.66 -13.75
N ASN A 38 -5.52 1.74 -13.14
CA ASN A 38 -6.06 1.93 -11.80
C ASN A 38 -4.94 2.09 -10.75
N MET A 39 -3.87 1.29 -10.84
CA MET A 39 -2.69 1.45 -9.98
C MET A 39 -1.96 2.78 -10.20
N ALA A 40 -1.86 3.24 -11.46
CA ALA A 40 -1.25 4.53 -11.78
C ALA A 40 -2.07 5.71 -11.23
N ILE A 41 -3.40 5.65 -11.34
CA ILE A 41 -4.32 6.66 -10.80
C ILE A 41 -4.21 6.72 -9.28
N ASN A 42 -4.18 5.58 -8.58
CA ASN A 42 -4.04 5.56 -7.12
C ASN A 42 -2.69 6.11 -6.67
N ARG A 43 -1.59 5.79 -7.37
CA ARG A 43 -0.27 6.43 -7.14
C ARG A 43 -0.33 7.94 -7.30
N ALA A 44 -1.00 8.42 -8.34
CA ALA A 44 -1.15 9.85 -8.57
C ALA A 44 -1.92 10.53 -7.43
N LYS A 45 -2.99 9.90 -6.93
CA LYS A 45 -3.76 10.39 -5.78
C LYS A 45 -2.92 10.44 -4.49
N ILE A 46 -2.18 9.37 -4.19
CA ILE A 46 -1.28 9.32 -3.02
C ILE A 46 -0.20 10.40 -3.12
N ASN A 47 0.42 10.57 -4.29
CA ASN A 47 1.43 11.59 -4.50
C ASN A 47 0.86 13.01 -4.40
N ALA A 48 -0.37 13.22 -4.87
CA ALA A 48 -1.08 14.49 -4.69
C ALA A 48 -1.29 14.79 -3.20
N ASP A 49 -1.74 13.81 -2.42
CA ASP A 49 -1.92 13.97 -0.97
C ASP A 49 -0.60 14.22 -0.23
N ILE A 50 0.49 13.54 -0.62
CA ILE A 50 1.83 13.80 -0.10
C ILE A 50 2.27 15.24 -0.42
N SER A 51 1.97 15.72 -1.63
CA SER A 51 2.27 17.09 -2.03
C SER A 51 1.48 18.10 -1.20
N ILE A 52 0.20 17.83 -0.92
CA ILE A 52 -0.65 18.65 -0.06
C ILE A 52 -0.05 18.72 1.35
N VAL A 53 0.36 17.60 1.94
CA VAL A 53 0.99 17.57 3.27
C VAL A 53 2.29 18.38 3.32
N LYS A 54 3.11 18.35 2.27
CA LYS A 54 4.31 19.21 2.19
C LYS A 54 3.94 20.70 2.19
N SER A 55 2.90 21.08 1.45
CA SER A 55 2.38 22.45 1.44
C SER A 55 1.82 22.85 2.80
N LEU A 56 1.01 22.00 3.44
CA LEU A 56 0.47 22.23 4.79
C LEU A 56 1.57 22.40 5.84
N ASN A 57 2.62 21.58 5.78
CA ASN A 57 3.77 21.71 6.67
C ASN A 57 4.51 23.03 6.44
N THR A 58 4.69 23.45 5.19
CA THR A 58 5.30 24.75 4.86
C THR A 58 4.45 25.90 5.40
N ALA A 59 3.14 25.89 5.13
CA ALA A 59 2.19 26.88 5.63
C ALA A 59 2.21 26.97 7.16
N THR A 60 2.28 25.83 7.85
CA THR A 60 2.32 25.80 9.33
C THR A 60 3.62 26.37 9.90
N VAL A 61 4.75 26.18 9.22
CA VAL A 61 6.02 26.81 9.63
C VAL A 61 5.95 28.33 9.49
N ILE A 62 5.32 28.84 8.44
CA ILE A 62 5.10 30.28 8.23
C ILE A 62 4.16 30.83 9.32
N TYR A 63 3.01 30.16 9.53
CA TYR A 63 2.07 30.47 10.61
C TYR A 63 2.76 30.60 11.97
N LYS A 64 3.61 29.61 12.33
CA LYS A 64 4.37 29.60 13.58
C LYS A 64 5.28 30.81 13.72
N THR A 65 5.90 31.24 12.63
CA THR A 65 6.82 32.38 12.58
C THR A 65 6.06 33.69 12.80
N ILE A 66 4.89 33.85 12.17
CA ILE A 66 4.07 35.07 12.24
C ILE A 66 3.42 35.26 13.61
N LYS A 67 2.94 34.18 14.24
CA LYS A 67 2.36 34.27 15.59
C LYS A 67 3.40 34.55 16.68
N THR A 68 4.69 34.69 16.34
CA THR A 68 5.79 34.96 17.29
C THR A 68 5.78 34.00 18.48
N LEU A 69 5.42 32.73 18.24
CA LEU A 69 5.38 31.70 19.27
C LEU A 69 6.82 31.32 19.66
N TYR A 70 7.45 32.17 20.48
CA TYR A 70 8.75 31.93 21.09
C TYR A 70 8.58 30.94 22.24
N SER A 71 8.51 29.65 21.93
CA SER A 71 8.84 28.55 22.86
C SER A 71 8.64 27.20 22.17
N ASN A 72 9.14 26.15 22.81
CA ASN A 72 8.96 24.73 22.44
C ASN A 72 7.49 24.24 22.51
N LEU A 73 6.52 25.14 22.37
CA LEU A 73 5.09 24.87 22.47
C LEU A 73 4.53 24.41 21.12
N ASP A 74 3.50 23.57 21.17
CA ASP A 74 2.76 23.13 19.99
C ASP A 74 2.17 24.32 19.25
N VAL A 75 2.35 24.35 17.92
CA VAL A 75 1.86 25.45 17.07
C VAL A 75 0.34 25.61 17.13
N PHE A 76 -0.36 24.50 17.40
CA PHE A 76 -1.82 24.45 17.53
C PHE A 76 -2.28 24.17 18.96
N VAL A 77 -1.51 24.62 19.96
CA VAL A 77 -1.91 24.50 21.37
C VAL A 77 -3.30 25.09 21.59
N GLY A 78 -4.16 24.34 22.30
CA GLY A 78 -5.55 24.74 22.57
C GLY A 78 -6.56 24.33 21.49
N PHE A 79 -6.10 23.83 20.34
CA PHE A 79 -6.98 23.21 19.34
C PHE A 79 -6.99 21.68 19.52
N ASN A 80 -8.17 21.09 19.60
CA ASN A 80 -8.35 19.65 19.87
C ASN A 80 -8.77 18.86 18.63
N ASP A 81 -8.99 19.52 17.49
CA ASP A 81 -9.52 18.91 16.27
C ASP A 81 -8.77 19.41 15.03
N ASP A 82 -8.51 18.50 14.08
CA ASP A 82 -7.72 18.80 12.87
C ASP A 82 -8.45 19.69 11.87
N GLU A 83 -9.78 19.63 11.78
CA GLU A 83 -10.56 20.55 10.95
C GLU A 83 -10.44 21.98 11.48
N VAL A 84 -10.45 22.14 12.81
CA VAL A 84 -10.27 23.45 13.46
C VAL A 84 -8.85 24.00 13.21
N ARG A 85 -7.82 23.14 13.25
CA ARG A 85 -6.44 23.52 12.93
C ARG A 85 -6.29 23.97 11.46
N LEU A 86 -6.89 23.24 10.52
CA LEU A 86 -6.91 23.62 9.10
C LEU A 86 -7.69 24.93 8.88
N LYS A 87 -8.78 25.13 9.62
CA LYS A 87 -9.56 26.37 9.58
C LYS A 87 -8.75 27.56 10.09
N GLU A 88 -7.95 27.40 11.14
CA GLU A 88 -7.04 28.45 11.61
C GLU A 88 -5.98 28.81 10.57
N LEU A 89 -5.40 27.83 9.87
CA LEU A 89 -4.47 28.10 8.75
C LEU A 89 -5.15 28.86 7.60
N LEU A 90 -6.42 28.54 7.33
CA LEU A 90 -7.21 29.25 6.32
C LEU A 90 -7.50 30.68 6.76
N ASP A 91 -7.95 30.87 7.99
CA ASP A 91 -8.35 32.17 8.54
C ASP A 91 -7.14 33.11 8.74
N SER A 92 -5.95 32.55 8.95
CA SER A 92 -4.67 33.28 8.97
C SER A 92 -4.09 33.54 7.57
N GLY A 93 -4.67 32.96 6.51
CA GLY A 93 -4.26 33.20 5.12
C GLY A 93 -3.08 32.35 4.63
N GLU A 94 -2.66 31.35 5.39
CA GLU A 94 -1.51 30.49 5.08
C GLU A 94 -1.84 29.39 4.06
N ILE A 95 -3.12 29.07 3.96
CA ILE A 95 -3.68 28.22 2.91
C ILE A 95 -4.88 28.93 2.27
N SER A 96 -5.11 28.68 0.98
CA SER A 96 -6.20 29.30 0.22
C SER A 96 -7.53 28.56 0.33
N ALA A 97 -7.51 27.30 0.77
CA ALA A 97 -8.69 26.47 1.01
C ALA A 97 -8.33 25.30 1.94
N ILE A 98 -9.31 24.73 2.64
CA ILE A 98 -9.14 23.47 3.37
C ILE A 98 -8.99 22.34 2.35
N PRO A 99 -7.83 21.64 2.32
CA PRO A 99 -7.61 20.61 1.31
C PRO A 99 -8.42 19.35 1.62
N ILE A 100 -8.91 18.72 0.55
CA ILE A 100 -9.63 17.44 0.63
C ILE A 100 -8.69 16.33 0.14
N PRO A 101 -8.52 15.23 0.89
CA PRO A 101 -7.72 14.08 0.46
C PRO A 101 -8.23 13.47 -0.84
N ASN A 102 -7.31 13.15 -1.75
CA ASN A 102 -7.59 12.54 -3.04
C ASN A 102 -7.84 11.03 -2.91
N VAL A 103 -7.27 10.41 -1.87
CA VAL A 103 -7.54 9.03 -1.49
C VAL A 103 -8.73 9.00 -0.51
N LYS A 104 -9.77 8.24 -0.85
CA LYS A 104 -10.96 8.08 -0.01
C LYS A 104 -10.57 7.41 1.31
N GLY A 105 -11.03 7.96 2.43
CA GLY A 105 -10.73 7.44 3.76
C GLY A 105 -9.49 8.06 4.40
N ASN A 106 -8.69 8.80 3.65
CA ASN A 106 -7.61 9.60 4.21
C ASN A 106 -8.16 10.90 4.82
N SER A 107 -7.37 11.45 5.74
CA SER A 107 -7.48 12.75 6.37
C SER A 107 -6.08 13.35 6.54
N PHE A 108 -6.01 14.67 6.67
CA PHE A 108 -4.77 15.33 7.07
C PHE A 108 -4.82 15.54 8.57
N ALA A 109 -3.89 14.93 9.32
CA ALA A 109 -3.89 14.97 10.76
C ALA A 109 -2.63 15.65 11.31
N TRP A 110 -2.78 16.38 12.41
CA TRP A 110 -1.67 17.02 13.09
C TRP A 110 -0.99 16.06 14.06
N ASN A 111 0.30 15.80 13.85
CA ASN A 111 1.11 15.06 14.81
C ASN A 111 1.79 16.03 15.78
N ILE A 112 1.31 16.04 17.03
CA ILE A 112 1.80 16.91 18.11
C ILE A 112 3.28 16.64 18.43
N ALA A 113 3.74 15.39 18.40
CA ALA A 113 5.12 15.04 18.76
C ALA A 113 6.12 15.50 17.69
N SER A 114 5.80 15.33 16.41
CA SER A 114 6.68 15.73 15.30
C SER A 114 6.43 17.16 14.82
N GLN A 115 5.38 17.83 15.31
CA GLN A 115 4.95 19.16 14.89
C GLN A 115 4.76 19.25 13.37
N LYS A 116 4.11 18.24 12.79
CA LYS A 116 3.88 18.13 11.35
C LYS A 116 2.51 17.55 11.03
N TRP A 117 1.94 18.03 9.94
CA TRP A 117 0.85 17.38 9.25
C TRP A 117 1.34 16.05 8.67
N VAL A 118 0.51 15.03 8.83
CA VAL A 118 0.66 13.70 8.25
C VAL A 118 -0.63 13.31 7.57
N ILE A 119 -0.56 12.34 6.67
CA ILE A 119 -1.77 11.66 6.20
C ILE A 119 -2.16 10.65 7.28
N SER A 120 -3.35 10.78 7.82
CA SER A 120 -3.99 9.81 8.70
C SER A 120 -5.17 9.18 7.95
N GLY A 121 -5.57 7.96 8.29
CA GLY A 121 -6.42 7.13 7.43
C GLY A 121 -5.62 6.13 6.62
N ASP A 122 -6.27 5.44 5.69
CA ASP A 122 -5.71 4.36 4.87
C ASP A 122 -4.47 4.80 4.07
N ILE A 123 -3.30 4.79 4.73
CA ILE A 123 -1.96 4.84 4.13
C ILE A 123 -1.65 3.56 3.34
N THR A 124 -2.67 3.01 2.68
CA THR A 124 -2.57 1.92 1.73
C THR A 124 -1.71 2.40 0.56
N PRO A 125 -0.53 1.80 0.34
CA PRO A 125 0.12 1.87 -0.96
C PRO A 125 -0.85 1.33 -2.03
N PRO A 126 -0.61 1.59 -3.31
CA PRO A 126 -1.57 1.39 -4.37
C PRO A 126 -1.72 -0.11 -4.68
N GLY A 127 -2.50 -0.82 -3.87
CA GLY A 127 -3.27 -1.96 -4.33
C GLY A 127 -4.43 -1.47 -5.20
N PRO A 128 -4.93 -2.27 -6.16
CA PRO A 128 -6.27 -2.10 -6.71
C PRO A 128 -7.27 -2.03 -5.56
N SER A 129 -8.40 -1.32 -5.70
CA SER A 129 -9.51 -1.29 -4.72
C SER A 129 -9.60 -2.60 -3.94
N GLY A 130 -8.98 -2.61 -2.76
CA GLY A 130 -8.67 -3.85 -2.07
C GLY A 130 -9.90 -4.29 -1.30
N HIS A 131 -10.15 -5.60 -1.27
CA HIS A 131 -11.20 -6.13 -0.42
C HIS A 131 -10.77 -5.98 1.04
N VAL A 132 -11.53 -5.21 1.83
CA VAL A 132 -11.27 -5.06 3.27
C VAL A 132 -11.70 -6.36 3.94
N VAL A 133 -10.75 -7.05 4.57
CA VAL A 133 -11.00 -8.29 5.30
C VAL A 133 -12.02 -8.01 6.40
N THR A 134 -13.08 -8.82 6.45
CA THR A 134 -14.18 -8.64 7.39
C THR A 134 -14.24 -9.74 8.44
N ALA A 135 -15.00 -9.51 9.51
CA ALA A 135 -15.19 -10.47 10.60
C ALA A 135 -15.77 -11.83 10.14
N SER A 136 -16.45 -11.90 8.99
CA SER A 136 -16.99 -13.16 8.46
C SER A 136 -15.94 -14.04 7.77
N GLU A 137 -14.76 -13.50 7.49
CA GLU A 137 -13.72 -14.16 6.69
C GLU A 137 -12.51 -14.61 7.50
N ILE A 138 -12.50 -14.23 8.77
CA ILE A 138 -11.39 -14.45 9.70
C ILE A 138 -11.93 -14.83 11.07
N THR A 139 -11.12 -15.53 11.84
CA THR A 139 -11.41 -15.80 13.25
C THR A 139 -10.52 -14.92 14.12
N MET A 140 -11.12 -14.13 15.02
CA MET A 140 -10.35 -13.40 16.03
C MET A 140 -10.00 -14.32 17.21
N GLY A 141 -8.77 -14.22 17.71
CA GLY A 141 -8.35 -14.86 18.94
C GLY A 141 -9.08 -14.30 20.17
N THR A 142 -9.19 -15.13 21.20
CA THR A 142 -9.82 -14.78 22.48
C THR A 142 -8.85 -15.02 23.63
N GLY A 143 -9.11 -14.43 24.80
CA GLY A 143 -8.25 -14.56 25.98
C GLY A 143 -6.85 -13.98 25.74
N GLY A 144 -5.80 -14.75 26.05
CA GLY A 144 -4.40 -14.33 25.87
C GLY A 144 -3.96 -14.07 24.43
N HIS A 145 -4.80 -14.39 23.44
CA HIS A 145 -4.57 -14.09 22.02
C HIS A 145 -5.60 -13.09 21.46
N ALA A 146 -6.21 -12.27 22.32
CA ALA A 146 -7.14 -11.22 21.88
C ALA A 146 -6.46 -10.28 20.86
N GLY A 147 -7.21 -9.91 19.82
CA GLY A 147 -6.71 -9.05 18.74
C GLY A 147 -5.82 -9.76 17.71
N VAL A 148 -5.64 -11.07 17.81
CA VAL A 148 -4.87 -11.85 16.83
C VAL A 148 -5.82 -12.43 15.78
N ILE A 149 -5.55 -12.21 14.49
CA ILE A 149 -6.24 -12.97 13.42
C ILE A 149 -5.68 -14.38 13.42
N LYS A 150 -6.54 -15.37 13.62
CA LYS A 150 -6.20 -16.79 13.64
C LYS A 150 -7.08 -17.60 12.69
N GLU A 151 -6.70 -18.86 12.51
CA GLU A 151 -7.27 -19.79 11.53
C GLU A 151 -7.04 -19.35 10.07
N PRO A 152 -7.13 -20.28 9.10
CA PRO A 152 -6.98 -19.93 7.69
C PRO A 152 -8.06 -18.94 7.22
N TYR A 153 -7.66 -17.89 6.50
CA TYR A 153 -8.54 -16.91 5.87
C TYR A 153 -9.54 -17.60 4.93
N THR A 154 -10.84 -17.30 5.09
CA THR A 154 -11.95 -17.95 4.35
C THR A 154 -12.66 -17.01 3.37
N GLY A 155 -12.14 -15.80 3.14
CA GLY A 155 -12.72 -14.88 2.16
C GLY A 155 -12.70 -15.42 0.73
N ASP A 156 -13.49 -14.79 -0.14
CA ASP A 156 -13.69 -15.23 -1.51
C ASP A 156 -12.34 -15.38 -2.25
N PRO A 157 -12.04 -16.54 -2.86
CA PRO A 157 -10.78 -16.74 -3.57
C PRO A 157 -10.54 -15.78 -4.74
N SER A 158 -11.56 -15.08 -5.25
CA SER A 158 -11.42 -14.02 -6.25
C SER A 158 -10.77 -12.75 -5.70
N TYR A 159 -10.80 -12.53 -4.38
CA TYR A 159 -10.13 -11.42 -3.72
C TYR A 159 -8.62 -11.65 -3.67
N LYS A 160 -7.91 -11.15 -4.68
CA LYS A 160 -6.44 -11.21 -4.76
C LYS A 160 -5.74 -10.02 -4.13
N ASN A 161 -6.46 -8.93 -3.90
CA ASN A 161 -5.96 -7.73 -3.23
C ASN A 161 -6.77 -7.54 -1.97
N ILE A 162 -6.11 -7.64 -0.81
CA ILE A 162 -6.78 -7.53 0.47
C ILE A 162 -6.19 -6.41 1.33
N ILE A 163 -7.04 -5.82 2.16
CA ILE A 163 -6.67 -4.86 3.20
C ILE A 163 -6.97 -5.55 4.53
N ILE A 164 -5.95 -5.67 5.38
CA ILE A 164 -6.08 -6.21 6.72
C ILE A 164 -6.25 -5.03 7.66
N PRO A 165 -7.48 -4.81 8.18
CA PRO A 165 -7.75 -3.64 8.99
C PRO A 165 -7.12 -3.76 10.37
N ASN A 166 -6.83 -2.62 10.99
CA ASN A 166 -6.34 -2.57 12.36
C ASN A 166 -7.46 -2.74 13.41
N ASN A 167 -8.71 -2.86 12.97
CA ASN A 167 -9.86 -3.05 13.83
C ASN A 167 -10.92 -3.93 13.13
N ILE A 168 -11.43 -4.93 13.85
CA ILE A 168 -12.56 -5.76 13.40
C ILE A 168 -13.62 -5.68 14.50
N ASN A 169 -14.80 -5.12 14.18
CA ASN A 169 -15.95 -5.00 15.10
C ASN A 169 -15.60 -4.41 16.48
N GLY A 170 -14.78 -3.36 16.51
CA GLY A 170 -14.35 -2.69 17.74
C GLY A 170 -13.16 -3.36 18.44
N THR A 171 -12.70 -4.53 17.97
CA THR A 171 -11.52 -5.20 18.50
C THR A 171 -10.28 -4.81 17.70
N PRO A 172 -9.24 -4.22 18.33
CA PRO A 172 -7.98 -3.95 17.66
C PRO A 172 -7.31 -5.22 17.14
N VAL A 173 -6.79 -5.18 15.92
CA VAL A 173 -5.98 -6.23 15.33
C VAL A 173 -4.51 -5.94 15.61
N ILE A 174 -3.88 -6.77 16.43
CA ILE A 174 -2.50 -6.58 16.91
C ILE A 174 -1.50 -7.51 16.23
N ALA A 175 -1.96 -8.65 15.70
CA ALA A 175 -1.08 -9.63 15.05
C ALA A 175 -1.82 -10.51 14.03
N ILE A 176 -1.06 -11.06 13.09
CA ILE A 176 -1.52 -12.02 12.09
C ILE A 176 -0.86 -13.36 12.42
N TYR A 177 -1.67 -14.35 12.80
CA TYR A 177 -1.16 -15.64 13.25
C TYR A 177 -0.61 -16.50 12.12
N GLN A 178 -0.03 -17.62 12.51
CA GLN A 178 0.63 -18.55 11.60
C GLN A 178 -0.34 -19.08 10.53
N ASP A 179 0.18 -19.20 9.30
CA ASP A 179 -0.47 -19.80 8.13
C ASP A 179 -1.83 -19.16 7.68
N VAL A 180 -2.29 -18.07 8.30
CA VAL A 180 -3.62 -17.46 8.07
C VAL A 180 -3.89 -17.16 6.58
N PHE A 181 -2.97 -16.48 5.90
CA PHE A 181 -3.10 -16.08 4.49
C PHE A 181 -2.21 -16.91 3.56
N LYS A 182 -1.80 -18.11 3.98
CA LYS A 182 -0.96 -18.99 3.16
C LYS A 182 -1.71 -19.56 1.95
N ASN A 183 -1.03 -19.66 0.81
CA ASN A 183 -1.55 -20.25 -0.44
C ASN A 183 -2.88 -19.64 -0.93
N LYS A 184 -3.10 -18.34 -0.75
CA LYS A 184 -4.35 -17.67 -1.17
C LYS A 184 -4.26 -17.06 -2.58
N GLY A 185 -3.07 -17.06 -3.17
CA GLY A 185 -2.81 -16.48 -4.49
C GLY A 185 -2.94 -14.95 -4.49
N LEU A 186 -2.72 -14.31 -3.34
CA LEU A 186 -2.81 -12.85 -3.18
C LEU A 186 -1.74 -12.17 -4.03
N THR A 187 -2.10 -11.08 -4.70
CA THR A 187 -1.22 -10.24 -5.51
C THR A 187 -0.85 -8.95 -4.80
N SER A 188 -1.70 -8.50 -3.87
CA SER A 188 -1.45 -7.34 -3.01
C SER A 188 -2.02 -7.58 -1.62
N VAL A 189 -1.28 -7.16 -0.60
CA VAL A 189 -1.74 -7.11 0.78
C VAL A 189 -1.40 -5.73 1.32
N VAL A 190 -2.39 -5.07 1.89
CA VAL A 190 -2.17 -3.91 2.72
C VAL A 190 -2.39 -4.28 4.17
N ILE A 191 -1.44 -3.90 5.03
CA ILE A 191 -1.50 -4.09 6.47
C ILE A 191 -1.66 -2.70 7.08
N GLU A 192 -2.80 -2.43 7.70
CA GLU A 192 -3.04 -1.15 8.36
C GLU A 192 -2.14 -0.95 9.59
N ASN A 193 -1.95 0.31 9.96
CA ASN A 193 -1.15 0.67 11.11
C ASN A 193 -1.84 0.24 12.41
N GLY A 194 -1.11 -0.43 13.31
CA GLY A 194 -1.62 -0.95 14.58
C GLY A 194 -1.32 -2.43 14.76
N ILE A 195 -1.09 -3.13 13.64
CA ILE A 195 -0.62 -4.52 13.64
C ILE A 195 0.88 -4.51 13.94
N THR A 196 1.29 -5.31 14.91
CA THR A 196 2.65 -5.31 15.46
C THR A 196 3.46 -6.55 15.10
N HIS A 197 2.80 -7.68 14.83
CA HIS A 197 3.47 -8.96 14.66
C HIS A 197 2.91 -9.76 13.48
N ILE A 198 3.81 -10.27 12.64
CA ILE A 198 3.48 -11.20 11.55
C ILE A 198 4.13 -12.55 11.85
N HIS A 199 3.30 -13.54 12.19
CA HIS A 199 3.77 -14.87 12.59
C HIS A 199 4.24 -15.73 11.41
N ALA A 200 4.82 -16.87 11.76
CA ALA A 200 5.44 -17.79 10.83
C ALA A 200 4.49 -18.15 9.69
N ARG A 201 4.99 -18.05 8.45
CA ARG A 201 4.25 -18.44 7.22
C ARG A 201 2.92 -17.73 6.99
N ALA A 202 2.63 -16.62 7.67
CA ALA A 202 1.35 -15.91 7.58
C ALA A 202 0.92 -15.62 6.13
N PHE A 203 1.85 -15.23 5.24
CA PHE A 203 1.62 -14.94 3.82
C PHE A 203 2.43 -15.84 2.88
N MET A 204 2.81 -17.03 3.34
CA MET A 204 3.64 -17.94 2.55
C MET A 204 2.95 -18.37 1.25
N ASN A 205 3.73 -18.48 0.17
CA ASN A 205 3.32 -18.97 -1.15
C ASN A 205 2.11 -18.20 -1.73
N ASN A 206 2.26 -16.88 -1.83
CA ASN A 206 1.34 -16.03 -2.58
C ASN A 206 2.07 -15.44 -3.81
N ASN A 207 1.42 -14.50 -4.50
CA ASN A 207 1.94 -13.85 -5.71
C ASN A 207 2.27 -12.37 -5.44
N LEU A 208 2.64 -12.01 -4.21
CA LEU A 208 2.91 -10.61 -3.84
C LEU A 208 4.14 -10.09 -4.60
N ILE A 209 4.01 -8.90 -5.21
CA ILE A 209 5.07 -8.23 -5.97
C ILE A 209 5.70 -7.10 -5.15
N GLU A 210 4.90 -6.43 -4.34
CA GLU A 210 5.35 -5.43 -3.39
C GLU A 210 4.65 -5.62 -2.04
N ILE A 211 5.32 -5.19 -0.97
CA ILE A 211 4.74 -5.14 0.36
C ILE A 211 5.22 -3.88 1.09
N VAL A 212 4.30 -3.26 1.82
CA VAL A 212 4.62 -2.16 2.72
C VAL A 212 4.29 -2.59 4.14
N LEU A 213 5.31 -2.57 4.97
CA LEU A 213 5.24 -2.94 6.37
C LEU A 213 5.22 -1.65 7.19
N PRO A 214 4.10 -1.29 7.84
CA PRO A 214 3.97 -0.01 8.53
C PRO A 214 4.90 0.07 9.74
N ASN A 215 5.08 1.28 10.27
CA ASN A 215 5.92 1.55 11.45
C ASN A 215 5.49 0.80 12.72
N SER A 216 4.25 0.32 12.79
CA SER A 216 3.76 -0.47 13.93
C SER A 216 4.31 -1.90 13.95
N ILE A 217 4.73 -2.46 12.81
CA ILE A 217 5.28 -3.81 12.76
C ILE A 217 6.62 -3.80 13.47
N THR A 218 6.75 -4.65 14.49
CA THR A 218 7.99 -4.82 15.26
C THR A 218 8.67 -6.15 14.97
N ARG A 219 7.91 -7.20 14.64
CA ARG A 219 8.44 -8.55 14.42
C ARG A 219 7.83 -9.28 13.23
N ILE A 220 8.70 -9.95 12.48
CA ILE A 220 8.37 -10.78 11.31
C ILE A 220 9.06 -12.13 11.47
N ASP A 221 8.26 -13.18 11.66
CA ASP A 221 8.74 -14.53 11.96
C ASP A 221 9.14 -15.33 10.72
N TYR A 222 9.72 -16.51 10.98
CA TYR A 222 10.20 -17.45 9.98
C TYR A 222 9.20 -17.69 8.84
N GLY A 223 9.66 -17.43 7.62
CA GLY A 223 8.92 -17.67 6.40
C GLY A 223 7.63 -16.88 6.24
N ALA A 224 7.39 -15.81 7.00
CA ALA A 224 6.17 -14.99 6.93
C ALA A 224 5.77 -14.62 5.49
N PHE A 225 6.74 -14.30 4.63
CA PHE A 225 6.56 -13.97 3.21
C PHE A 225 7.27 -14.95 2.26
N LEU A 226 7.63 -16.15 2.73
CA LEU A 226 8.37 -17.13 1.92
C LEU A 226 7.59 -17.51 0.65
N GLY A 227 8.29 -17.62 -0.49
CA GLY A 227 7.70 -18.06 -1.75
C GLY A 227 6.74 -17.06 -2.40
N ASN A 228 7.01 -15.76 -2.24
CA ASN A 228 6.35 -14.69 -3.00
C ASN A 228 7.26 -14.20 -4.15
N ASN A 229 6.82 -13.19 -4.91
CA ASN A 229 7.55 -12.62 -6.04
C ASN A 229 7.96 -11.15 -5.75
N LEU A 230 8.35 -10.88 -4.50
CA LEU A 230 8.61 -9.50 -4.06
C LEU A 230 9.81 -8.90 -4.80
N THR A 231 9.59 -7.76 -5.45
CA THR A 231 10.61 -6.92 -6.10
C THR A 231 10.75 -5.56 -5.43
N LYS A 232 9.81 -5.20 -4.56
CA LYS A 232 9.85 -3.97 -3.77
C LYS A 232 9.33 -4.21 -2.36
N ILE A 233 10.07 -3.75 -1.36
CA ILE A 233 9.69 -3.86 0.06
C ILE A 233 9.90 -2.49 0.70
N THR A 234 8.84 -1.92 1.27
CA THR A 234 8.96 -0.74 2.13
C THR A 234 8.83 -1.17 3.57
N ILE A 235 9.85 -0.91 4.39
CA ILE A 235 9.89 -1.25 5.81
C ILE A 235 9.82 0.01 6.66
N GLY A 236 8.87 0.02 7.60
CA GLY A 236 8.76 1.04 8.64
C GLY A 236 9.87 0.94 9.70
N GLY A 237 10.10 2.04 10.42
CA GLY A 237 11.19 2.13 11.41
C GLY A 237 10.98 1.33 12.69
N GLY A 238 9.79 0.77 12.90
CA GLY A 238 9.49 -0.04 14.09
C GLY A 238 9.98 -1.49 14.02
N VAL A 239 10.39 -2.00 12.85
CA VAL A 239 10.80 -3.39 12.70
C VAL A 239 12.13 -3.62 13.43
N THR A 240 12.08 -4.42 14.50
CA THR A 240 13.23 -4.76 15.35
C THR A 240 13.62 -6.23 15.26
N VAL A 241 12.79 -7.08 14.65
CA VAL A 241 13.11 -8.50 14.45
C VAL A 241 12.61 -8.96 13.07
N ILE A 242 13.52 -9.50 12.26
CA ILE A 242 13.22 -10.27 11.05
C ILE A 242 13.97 -11.59 11.16
N GLU A 243 13.25 -12.71 11.22
CA GLU A 243 13.90 -14.02 11.31
C GLU A 243 14.53 -14.43 9.96
N GLY A 244 15.61 -15.24 10.02
CA GLY A 244 16.56 -15.48 8.92
C GLY A 244 15.99 -15.99 7.59
N ALA A 245 14.74 -16.45 7.57
CA ALA A 245 14.05 -16.92 6.35
C ALA A 245 12.68 -16.25 6.12
N ALA A 246 12.36 -15.15 6.81
CA ALA A 246 11.10 -14.43 6.67
C ALA A 246 10.74 -14.12 5.20
N PHE A 247 11.75 -13.85 4.37
CA PHE A 247 11.63 -13.54 2.95
C PHE A 247 12.38 -14.54 2.05
N ALA A 248 12.61 -15.78 2.50
CA ALA A 248 13.27 -16.78 1.66
C ALA A 248 12.51 -16.99 0.34
N ASN A 249 13.25 -17.30 -0.72
CA ASN A 249 12.75 -17.36 -2.11
C ASN A 249 12.16 -16.06 -2.67
N ASN A 250 12.39 -14.91 -2.00
CA ASN A 250 12.18 -13.56 -2.56
C ASN A 250 13.54 -12.86 -2.76
N ALA A 251 14.45 -13.50 -3.49
CA ALA A 251 15.83 -13.04 -3.69
C ALA A 251 16.60 -12.69 -2.38
N SER A 252 16.23 -13.32 -1.25
CA SER A 252 16.93 -13.23 0.04
C SER A 252 17.04 -11.80 0.63
N PHE A 253 15.92 -11.07 0.69
CA PHE A 253 15.85 -9.70 1.24
C PHE A 253 16.53 -9.51 2.61
N VAL A 254 16.46 -10.51 3.49
CA VAL A 254 17.01 -10.45 4.87
C VAL A 254 18.48 -10.01 4.89
N ALA A 255 19.27 -10.37 3.86
CA ALA A 255 20.67 -9.99 3.77
C ALA A 255 20.91 -8.49 3.52
N ALA A 256 19.95 -7.79 2.91
CA ALA A 256 20.04 -6.36 2.62
C ALA A 256 19.44 -5.47 3.71
N TYR A 257 18.69 -6.06 4.65
CA TYR A 257 18.07 -5.32 5.74
C TYR A 257 19.01 -5.23 6.95
N THR A 258 19.27 -4.00 7.39
CA THR A 258 19.89 -3.72 8.70
C THR A 258 18.82 -3.43 9.74
N LEU A 259 18.99 -3.91 10.98
CA LEU A 259 18.06 -3.67 12.09
C LEU A 259 17.68 -2.18 12.23
N GLY A 260 16.38 -1.85 12.29
CA GLY A 260 15.90 -0.46 12.34
C GLY A 260 16.07 0.31 11.01
N GLY A 261 16.47 -0.36 9.93
CA GLY A 261 16.72 0.22 8.61
C GLY A 261 15.43 0.55 7.86
N ALA A 262 14.63 1.48 8.37
CA ALA A 262 13.46 2.00 7.68
C ALA A 262 13.81 2.47 6.26
N GLY A 263 12.92 2.25 5.30
CA GLY A 263 13.11 2.73 3.92
C GLY A 263 12.49 1.81 2.87
N THR A 264 12.65 2.20 1.62
CA THR A 264 12.20 1.41 0.47
C THR A 264 13.38 0.68 -0.14
N TYR A 265 13.22 -0.62 -0.32
CA TYR A 265 14.20 -1.49 -0.94
C TYR A 265 13.62 -1.99 -2.26
N ASN A 266 14.42 -1.95 -3.32
CA ASN A 266 14.05 -2.47 -4.62
C ASN A 266 15.04 -3.54 -5.04
N LEU A 267 14.53 -4.60 -5.66
CA LEU A 267 15.34 -5.66 -6.22
C LEU A 267 15.84 -5.22 -7.60
N ILE A 268 17.15 -5.08 -7.75
CA ILE A 268 17.82 -4.72 -8.99
C ILE A 268 18.82 -5.82 -9.31
N VAL A 269 18.59 -6.55 -10.41
CA VAL A 269 19.48 -7.63 -10.88
C VAL A 269 19.86 -8.59 -9.74
N ASN A 270 18.84 -9.15 -9.07
CA ASN A 270 18.96 -10.08 -7.93
C ASN A 270 19.61 -9.52 -6.65
N ASN A 271 19.86 -8.20 -6.57
CA ASN A 271 20.37 -7.55 -5.38
C ASN A 271 19.39 -6.51 -4.84
N TRP A 272 19.13 -6.54 -3.55
CA TRP A 272 18.27 -5.55 -2.90
C TRP A 272 19.04 -4.27 -2.62
N VAL A 273 18.53 -3.16 -3.14
CA VAL A 273 19.13 -1.82 -2.98
C VAL A 273 18.15 -0.93 -2.24
N LYS A 274 18.62 -0.34 -1.14
CA LYS A 274 17.88 0.68 -0.40
C LYS A 274 17.92 2.02 -1.18
N GLN A 275 16.76 2.64 -1.35
CA GLN A 275 16.62 4.00 -1.89
C GLN A 275 16.74 5.07 -0.81
#